data_AF-A0A7I8X5L1-F1
#
_entry.id   AF-A0A7I8X5L1-F1
#
_cell.length_a   1.000
_cell.length_b   1.000
_cell.length_c   1.000
_cell.angle_alpha   90.00
_cell.angle_beta   90.00
_cell.angle_gamma   90.00
#
_symmetry.space_group_name_H-M   'P 1'
#
loop_
_entity.id
_entity.type
_entity.pdbx_description
1 polymer ?
#
loop_
_entity_poly.entity_id
_entity_poly.type
_entity_poly.pdbx_seq_one_letter_code
_entity_poly.pdbx_strand_id
1 'polypeptide(L)'
;MRSVVCWLSLALFIPSAAAKAKFVLSSSATQQIQRLSAAQNAQLQQICGRFERPKRKFKLMIDNGESADPGQFPWAVALAKTKRKSSAFCSATLISDRHIITAAHCFFSYSDLNLPCKGPSEKTLDEITVNLGGVCLRTSEACGETDVIRRKVKQFAVLDRFNRENCVKGDDLAIAELDEPVKFSPTLRPACLPSKNEPDLDHKDEYKIYSTGFGRVSAESLASRLYYFVTKIVSYFKPDILTTRSEDNKARICGGDSGGGVIARKGTGPYKVVGVHSFAMDCTPDADDRKYMSTLISKHSGQICKLTGICPKK
;
A
#
# COMPACT_ATOMS: atom_id res chain seq x y z
N MET A 1 38.50 -55.66 13.28
CA MET A 1 38.11 -54.27 12.94
C MET A 1 36.61 -54.14 13.20
N ARG A 2 36.22 -53.30 14.16
CA ARG A 2 34.81 -53.09 14.56
C ARG A 2 34.20 -52.00 13.68
N SER A 3 33.13 -52.32 12.95
CA SER A 3 32.34 -51.35 12.20
C SER A 3 31.25 -50.78 13.10
N VAL A 4 31.31 -49.47 13.36
CA VAL A 4 30.31 -48.72 14.12
C VAL A 4 29.16 -48.35 13.17
N VAL A 5 27.98 -48.90 13.41
CA VAL A 5 26.75 -48.51 12.71
C VAL A 5 26.21 -47.25 13.39
N CYS A 6 26.31 -46.12 12.69
CA CYS A 6 25.79 -44.82 13.11
C CYS A 6 24.27 -44.81 12.90
N TRP A 7 23.49 -44.83 13.98
CA TRP A 7 22.05 -44.59 13.94
C TRP A 7 21.80 -43.09 13.73
N LEU A 8 21.64 -42.68 12.47
CA LEU A 8 21.12 -41.36 12.12
C LEU A 8 19.63 -41.32 12.52
N SER A 9 19.36 -40.62 13.63
CA SER A 9 18.01 -40.27 14.04
C SER A 9 17.39 -39.37 12.97
N LEU A 10 16.46 -39.92 12.19
CA LEU A 10 15.61 -39.15 11.28
C LEU A 10 14.68 -38.30 12.15
N ALA A 11 15.11 -37.09 12.49
CA ALA A 11 14.21 -36.08 13.02
C ALA A 11 13.24 -35.71 11.90
N LEU A 12 12.03 -36.29 11.95
CA LEU A 12 10.88 -35.85 11.18
C LEU A 12 10.69 -34.35 11.43
N PHE A 13 11.13 -33.53 10.47
CA PHE A 13 10.71 -32.14 10.37
C PHE A 13 9.20 -32.15 10.09
N ILE A 14 8.40 -32.10 11.15
CA ILE A 14 7.00 -31.74 11.04
C ILE A 14 7.01 -30.27 10.59
N PRO A 15 6.53 -29.92 9.39
CA PRO A 15 6.37 -28.53 9.03
C PRO A 15 5.35 -27.95 10.00
N SER A 16 5.84 -27.09 10.91
CA SER A 16 4.98 -26.27 11.76
C SER A 16 3.95 -25.62 10.85
N ALA A 17 2.67 -25.95 11.05
CA ALA A 17 1.58 -25.36 10.30
C ALA A 17 1.73 -23.85 10.41
N ALA A 18 2.05 -23.17 9.29
CA ALA A 18 2.21 -21.73 9.26
C ALA A 18 0.99 -21.10 9.93
N ALA A 19 1.20 -20.45 11.08
CA ALA A 19 0.13 -19.80 11.82
C ALA A 19 -0.60 -18.84 10.86
N LYS A 20 -1.90 -19.04 10.66
CA LYS A 20 -2.69 -18.24 9.73
C LYS A 20 -2.51 -16.75 10.06
N ALA A 21 -2.04 -15.97 9.09
CA ALA A 21 -1.88 -14.53 9.27
C ALA A 21 -3.19 -13.91 9.77
N LYS A 22 -3.11 -13.13 10.86
CA LYS A 22 -4.26 -12.51 11.54
C LYS A 22 -3.96 -11.03 11.73
N PHE A 23 -4.96 -10.18 11.53
CA PHE A 23 -4.84 -8.78 11.88
C PHE A 23 -4.99 -8.61 13.41
N VAL A 24 -4.11 -7.81 14.00
CA VAL A 24 -4.14 -7.42 15.41
C VAL A 24 -4.26 -5.90 15.49
N LEU A 25 -5.18 -5.44 16.33
CA LEU A 25 -5.39 -4.02 16.58
C LEU A 25 -4.23 -3.45 17.38
N SER A 26 -3.90 -2.19 17.15
CA SER A 26 -2.80 -1.51 17.83
C SER A 26 -3.16 -0.99 19.23
N SER A 27 -4.44 -0.91 19.61
CA SER A 27 -4.88 -0.45 20.94
C SER A 27 -5.58 -1.55 21.75
N SER A 28 -5.48 -1.46 23.08
CA SER A 28 -6.10 -2.37 24.06
C SER A 28 -7.58 -2.07 24.33
N ALA A 29 -8.11 -0.99 23.78
CA ALA A 29 -9.52 -0.66 23.88
C ALA A 29 -10.32 -1.60 22.96
N THR A 30 -11.51 -1.99 23.39
CA THR A 30 -12.45 -2.93 22.78
C THR A 30 -12.94 -2.56 21.36
N GLN A 31 -12.33 -1.59 20.69
CA GLN A 31 -12.72 -1.12 19.37
C GLN A 31 -12.18 -2.03 18.28
N GLN A 32 -13.08 -2.63 17.52
CA GLN A 32 -12.77 -3.37 16.30
C GLN A 32 -12.94 -2.46 15.08
N ILE A 33 -12.17 -2.68 14.02
CA ILE A 33 -12.34 -2.01 12.73
C ILE A 33 -13.81 -2.14 12.28
N GLN A 34 -14.44 -1.03 11.92
CA GLN A 34 -15.84 -1.00 11.51
C GLN A 34 -16.05 -1.74 10.20
N ARG A 35 -16.61 -2.95 10.28
CA ARG A 35 -16.89 -3.78 9.11
C ARG A 35 -18.01 -3.21 8.23
N LEU A 36 -17.87 -3.37 6.92
CA LEU A 36 -18.95 -3.22 5.97
C LEU A 36 -19.96 -4.37 6.11
N SER A 37 -21.24 -4.05 6.04
CA SER A 37 -22.30 -5.03 5.83
C SER A 37 -22.22 -5.67 4.44
N ALA A 38 -22.92 -6.79 4.24
CA ALA A 38 -22.99 -7.45 2.94
C ALA A 38 -23.54 -6.53 1.84
N ALA A 39 -24.55 -5.70 2.17
CA ALA A 39 -25.13 -4.73 1.25
C ALA A 39 -24.13 -3.63 0.87
N GLN A 40 -23.40 -3.08 1.86
CA GLN A 40 -22.35 -2.09 1.60
C GLN A 40 -21.21 -2.67 0.76
N ASN A 41 -20.79 -3.92 1.01
CA ASN A 41 -19.80 -4.58 0.18
C ASN A 41 -20.33 -4.78 -1.25
N ALA A 42 -21.58 -5.23 -1.42
CA ALA A 42 -22.18 -5.39 -2.75
C ALA A 42 -22.17 -4.07 -3.54
N GLN A 43 -22.52 -2.96 -2.90
CA GLN A 43 -22.45 -1.63 -3.50
C GLN A 43 -21.00 -1.23 -3.83
N LEU A 44 -20.07 -1.44 -2.90
CA LEU A 44 -18.65 -1.18 -3.11
C LEU A 44 -18.10 -1.93 -4.33
N GLN A 45 -18.48 -3.20 -4.52
CA GLN A 45 -18.06 -4.01 -5.67
C GLN A 45 -18.63 -3.54 -7.01
N GLN A 46 -19.58 -2.59 -7.03
CA GLN A 46 -20.06 -1.95 -8.26
C GLN A 46 -19.26 -0.70 -8.62
N ILE A 47 -18.68 -0.03 -7.64
CA ILE A 47 -18.04 1.29 -7.82
C ILE A 47 -16.52 1.27 -7.70
N CYS A 48 -15.94 0.27 -7.00
CA CYS A 48 -14.49 0.21 -6.82
C CYS A 48 -13.78 0.07 -8.16
N GLY A 49 -12.58 0.64 -8.25
CA GLY A 49 -11.72 0.54 -9.43
C GLY A 49 -12.34 1.09 -10.71
N ARG A 50 -13.42 1.87 -10.61
CA ARG A 50 -14.14 2.43 -11.77
C ARG A 50 -14.24 3.95 -11.62
N PHE A 51 -13.70 4.67 -12.58
CA PHE A 51 -13.86 6.11 -12.69
C PHE A 51 -13.87 6.51 -14.17
N GLU A 52 -14.52 7.62 -14.46
CA GLU A 52 -14.51 8.21 -15.79
C GLU A 52 -13.20 8.99 -15.94
N ARG A 53 -12.37 8.60 -16.91
CA ARG A 53 -11.13 9.34 -17.19
C ARG A 53 -11.48 10.73 -17.71
N PRO A 54 -10.98 11.82 -17.11
CA PRO A 54 -10.99 13.12 -17.75
C PRO A 54 -10.22 13.02 -19.08
N LYS A 55 -10.79 13.53 -20.17
CA LYS A 55 -10.13 13.55 -21.49
C LYS A 55 -9.08 14.68 -21.54
N ARG A 56 -7.87 14.50 -20.98
CA ARG A 56 -6.74 15.45 -21.19
C ARG A 56 -5.37 14.76 -21.33
N LYS A 57 -4.43 15.46 -21.99
CA LYS A 57 -3.08 15.02 -22.35
C LYS A 57 -2.03 15.62 -21.39
N PHE A 58 -1.00 14.83 -21.12
CA PHE A 58 -0.01 14.91 -20.02
C PHE A 58 1.09 15.99 -20.17
N LYS A 59 1.63 16.45 -19.02
CA LYS A 59 2.91 17.17 -18.87
C LYS A 59 3.64 16.61 -17.62
N LEU A 60 4.93 16.23 -17.71
CA LEU A 60 5.74 15.46 -16.71
C LEU A 60 6.26 16.36 -15.55
N MET A 61 6.52 15.92 -14.28
CA MET A 61 7.69 15.13 -13.78
C MET A 61 7.66 14.78 -12.25
N ILE A 62 7.87 13.50 -11.85
CA ILE A 62 8.90 13.05 -10.84
C ILE A 62 10.17 12.72 -11.63
N ASP A 63 11.33 12.48 -11.01
CA ASP A 63 12.52 11.90 -11.68
C ASP A 63 12.12 10.81 -12.70
N ASN A 64 12.00 11.24 -13.96
CA ASN A 64 11.47 10.53 -15.12
C ASN A 64 10.04 9.90 -15.03
N GLY A 65 9.17 10.32 -14.11
CA GLY A 65 7.75 9.89 -14.02
C GLY A 65 6.73 10.92 -14.54
N GLU A 66 5.43 10.59 -14.52
CA GLU A 66 4.35 11.50 -14.96
C GLU A 66 3.56 12.09 -13.77
N SER A 67 3.17 13.37 -13.83
CA SER A 67 2.25 13.95 -12.83
C SER A 67 0.83 13.43 -13.02
N ALA A 68 0.14 13.11 -11.92
CA ALA A 68 -1.25 12.68 -11.99
C ALA A 68 -2.20 13.87 -12.18
N ASP A 69 -3.15 13.73 -13.09
CA ASP A 69 -4.29 14.64 -13.18
C ASP A 69 -5.27 14.41 -12.02
N PRO A 70 -6.01 15.44 -11.57
CA PRO A 70 -7.10 15.27 -10.63
C PRO A 70 -8.06 14.15 -11.06
N GLY A 71 -8.26 13.16 -10.18
CA GLY A 71 -9.11 12.00 -10.42
C GLY A 71 -8.53 10.90 -11.31
N GLN A 72 -7.25 10.99 -11.74
CA GLN A 72 -6.60 9.92 -12.48
C GLN A 72 -6.34 8.67 -11.62
N PHE A 73 -6.01 8.86 -10.34
CA PHE A 73 -5.84 7.79 -9.35
C PHE A 73 -6.64 8.17 -8.09
N PRO A 74 -7.98 8.09 -8.15
CA PRO A 74 -8.86 8.67 -7.14
C PRO A 74 -8.84 7.93 -5.79
N TRP A 75 -8.10 6.82 -5.72
CA TRP A 75 -7.83 6.05 -4.51
C TRP A 75 -6.48 6.38 -3.88
N ALA A 76 -5.63 7.20 -4.51
CA ALA A 76 -4.34 7.55 -3.94
C ALA A 76 -4.53 8.41 -2.68
N VAL A 77 -3.79 8.06 -1.64
CA VAL A 77 -3.87 8.71 -0.33
C VAL A 77 -2.46 9.06 0.14
N ALA A 78 -2.29 10.25 0.73
CA ALA A 78 -1.05 10.68 1.35
C ALA A 78 -1.20 10.71 2.87
N LEU A 79 -0.29 10.04 3.57
CA LEU A 79 -0.17 10.10 5.02
C LEU A 79 0.88 11.15 5.38
N ALA A 80 0.46 12.19 6.09
CA ALA A 80 1.32 13.30 6.50
C ALA A 80 1.26 13.49 8.02
N LYS A 81 2.32 14.04 8.60
CA LYS A 81 2.29 14.43 10.02
C LYS A 81 1.37 15.63 10.19
N THR A 82 0.55 15.70 11.23
CA THR A 82 -0.40 16.79 11.49
C THR A 82 0.29 18.16 11.57
N LYS A 83 1.55 18.22 12.02
CA LYS A 83 2.37 19.44 12.03
C LYS A 83 2.96 19.81 10.66
N ARG A 84 2.99 18.88 9.70
CA ARG A 84 3.55 19.04 8.34
C ARG A 84 2.63 18.38 7.31
N LYS A 85 1.36 18.81 7.26
CA LYS A 85 0.31 18.22 6.41
C LYS A 85 0.63 18.25 4.90
N SER A 86 1.58 19.11 4.51
CA SER A 86 2.05 19.34 3.14
C SER A 86 3.19 18.42 2.68
N SER A 87 3.63 17.51 3.55
CA SER A 87 4.70 16.55 3.28
C SER A 87 4.25 15.15 3.67
N ALA A 88 4.08 14.27 2.69
CA ALA A 88 3.80 12.87 2.96
C ALA A 88 5.04 12.20 3.56
N PHE A 89 4.85 11.39 4.60
CA PHE A 89 5.86 10.46 5.12
C PHE A 89 5.59 9.03 4.65
N CYS A 90 4.35 8.74 4.25
CA CYS A 90 3.91 7.52 3.61
C CYS A 90 2.75 7.84 2.65
N SER A 91 2.43 6.87 1.80
CA SER A 91 1.26 6.83 0.94
C SER A 91 0.33 5.68 1.35
N ALA A 92 -0.88 5.66 0.81
CA ALA A 92 -1.88 4.63 1.06
C ALA A 92 -2.83 4.51 -0.14
N THR A 93 -3.71 3.51 -0.11
CA THR A 93 -4.77 3.33 -1.09
C THR A 93 -6.13 3.25 -0.40
N LEU A 94 -7.11 4.05 -0.86
CA LEU A 94 -8.49 3.96 -0.41
C LEU A 94 -9.17 2.70 -0.96
N ILE A 95 -9.76 1.88 -0.08
CA ILE A 95 -10.41 0.61 -0.46
C ILE A 95 -11.91 0.57 -0.09
N SER A 96 -12.41 1.56 0.63
CA SER A 96 -13.86 1.81 0.84
C SER A 96 -14.07 3.27 1.24
N ASP A 97 -15.27 3.64 1.72
CA ASP A 97 -15.55 4.99 2.20
C ASP A 97 -14.90 5.33 3.55
N ARG A 98 -14.32 4.35 4.24
CA ARG A 98 -13.72 4.53 5.58
C ARG A 98 -12.46 3.72 5.84
N HIS A 99 -11.97 2.98 4.85
CA HIS A 99 -10.80 2.11 5.01
C HIS A 99 -9.73 2.44 3.98
N ILE A 100 -8.50 2.57 4.46
CA ILE A 100 -7.30 2.66 3.64
C ILE A 100 -6.40 1.44 3.90
N ILE A 101 -5.66 1.02 2.88
CA ILE A 101 -4.62 0.01 2.95
C ILE A 101 -3.26 0.69 2.75
N THR A 102 -2.28 0.35 3.58
CA THR A 102 -0.94 0.96 3.58
C THR A 102 0.07 -0.02 4.18
N ALA A 103 1.34 0.38 4.26
CA ALA A 103 2.37 -0.43 4.89
C ALA A 103 2.27 -0.36 6.42
N ALA A 104 2.56 -1.45 7.11
CA ALA A 104 2.54 -1.50 8.56
C ALA A 104 3.60 -0.57 9.15
N HIS A 105 4.81 -0.53 8.59
CA HIS A 105 5.91 0.30 9.07
C HIS A 105 5.58 1.80 9.13
N CYS A 106 4.60 2.27 8.34
CA CYS A 106 4.15 3.65 8.38
C CYS A 106 3.58 4.08 9.75
N PHE A 107 3.21 3.13 10.61
CA PHE A 107 2.70 3.39 11.95
C PHE A 107 3.72 3.12 13.06
N PHE A 108 4.94 2.68 12.74
CA PHE A 108 5.94 2.23 13.71
C PHE A 108 7.14 3.16 13.71
N SER A 109 7.78 3.30 14.86
CA SER A 109 9.04 4.02 14.98
C SER A 109 10.19 3.03 15.02
N TYR A 110 11.20 3.26 14.19
CA TYR A 110 12.45 2.54 14.18
C TYR A 110 13.49 3.41 14.89
N SER A 111 14.01 2.97 16.04
CA SER A 111 15.13 3.65 16.68
C SER A 111 16.42 3.25 15.94
N ASP A 112 16.83 4.09 14.99
CA ASP A 112 18.15 4.22 14.35
C ASP A 112 19.06 2.96 14.33
N LEU A 113 18.52 1.80 13.91
CA LEU A 113 19.19 0.49 13.68
C LEU A 113 19.00 -0.60 14.75
N ASN A 114 18.31 -0.36 15.87
CA ASN A 114 17.99 -1.42 16.85
C ASN A 114 16.57 -1.97 16.63
N LEU A 115 16.51 -3.25 16.23
CA LEU A 115 15.32 -4.09 16.28
C LEU A 115 15.05 -4.51 17.73
N PRO A 116 13.78 -4.60 18.18
CA PRO A 116 12.55 -4.50 17.39
C PRO A 116 12.01 -3.07 17.23
N CYS A 117 11.23 -2.85 16.17
CA CYS A 117 10.37 -1.67 16.00
C CYS A 117 9.58 -1.36 17.28
N LYS A 118 9.48 -0.08 17.63
CA LYS A 118 8.56 0.35 18.68
C LYS A 118 7.17 0.45 18.08
N GLY A 119 6.25 -0.29 18.71
CA GLY A 119 4.84 -0.29 18.36
C GLY A 119 4.26 1.14 18.32
N PRO A 120 3.17 1.34 17.58
CA PRO A 120 2.44 2.61 17.58
C PRO A 120 2.08 3.03 19.00
N SER A 121 2.32 4.30 19.34
CA SER A 121 1.68 4.88 20.52
C SER A 121 0.32 5.46 20.13
N GLU A 122 -0.64 5.52 21.05
CA GLU A 122 -1.94 6.17 20.80
C GLU A 122 -1.75 7.64 20.36
N LYS A 123 -0.74 8.32 20.92
CA LYS A 123 -0.29 9.66 20.50
C LYS A 123 0.17 9.73 19.04
N THR A 124 0.62 8.61 18.47
CA THR A 124 1.05 8.53 17.06
C THR A 124 -0.13 8.67 16.10
N LEU A 125 -1.36 8.28 16.50
CA LEU A 125 -2.53 8.37 15.63
C LEU A 125 -3.04 9.80 15.45
N ASP A 126 -3.06 10.58 16.53
CA ASP A 126 -3.43 12.01 16.49
C ASP A 126 -2.47 12.86 15.65
N GLU A 127 -1.24 12.37 15.49
CA GLU A 127 -0.21 13.00 14.67
C GLU A 127 -0.30 12.64 13.18
N ILE A 128 -1.25 11.81 12.74
CA ILE A 128 -1.41 11.41 11.34
C ILE A 128 -2.61 12.11 10.71
N THR A 129 -2.35 12.84 9.63
CA THR A 129 -3.37 13.38 8.71
C THR A 129 -3.41 12.52 7.45
N VAL A 130 -4.62 12.09 7.08
CA VAL A 130 -4.90 11.36 5.85
C VAL A 130 -5.40 12.36 4.80
N ASN A 131 -4.63 12.59 3.74
CA ASN A 131 -5.01 13.46 2.61
C ASN A 131 -5.48 12.61 1.43
N LEU A 132 -6.66 12.90 0.90
CA LEU A 132 -7.34 12.07 -0.10
C LEU A 132 -8.17 12.90 -1.08
N GLY A 133 -8.44 12.35 -2.27
CA GLY A 133 -9.38 12.94 -3.23
C GLY A 133 -8.84 14.10 -4.08
N GLY A 134 -7.60 14.51 -3.86
CA GLY A 134 -6.91 15.56 -4.61
C GLY A 134 -5.49 15.12 -4.94
N VAL A 135 -4.82 15.88 -5.81
CA VAL A 135 -3.43 15.62 -6.21
C VAL A 135 -2.45 16.61 -5.60
N CYS A 136 -2.87 17.77 -5.10
CA CYS A 136 -2.03 18.84 -4.55
C CYS A 136 -1.98 18.82 -3.02
N LEU A 137 -0.80 18.50 -2.45
CA LEU A 137 -0.55 18.58 -1.01
C LEU A 137 -0.17 19.98 -0.52
N ARG A 138 0.42 20.80 -1.40
CA ARG A 138 0.76 22.20 -1.16
C ARG A 138 0.92 22.98 -2.45
N THR A 139 0.72 24.28 -2.37
CA THR A 139 1.02 25.22 -3.45
C THR A 139 2.51 25.20 -3.80
N SER A 140 2.82 25.19 -5.10
CA SER A 140 4.17 25.21 -5.67
C SER A 140 4.08 25.55 -7.16
N GLU A 141 5.19 25.70 -7.88
CA GLU A 141 5.15 25.90 -9.34
C GLU A 141 4.39 24.77 -10.06
N ALA A 142 4.59 23.54 -9.59
CA ALA A 142 3.83 22.43 -10.08
C ALA A 142 2.38 22.50 -9.52
N CYS A 143 2.24 22.73 -8.21
CA CYS A 143 1.08 22.93 -7.31
C CYS A 143 0.09 24.08 -7.46
N GLY A 144 -1.17 23.86 -7.85
CA GLY A 144 -2.22 24.83 -7.52
C GLY A 144 -2.50 24.94 -6.00
N GLU A 145 -3.64 25.52 -5.64
CA GLU A 145 -4.14 25.39 -4.26
C GLU A 145 -4.35 23.92 -3.87
N THR A 146 -4.33 23.63 -2.57
CA THR A 146 -4.56 22.27 -2.09
C THR A 146 -6.00 21.84 -2.37
N ASP A 147 -6.15 20.68 -3.01
CA ASP A 147 -7.43 20.11 -3.43
C ASP A 147 -7.81 18.84 -2.64
N VAL A 148 -7.05 18.53 -1.59
CA VAL A 148 -7.23 17.31 -0.77
C VAL A 148 -8.25 17.50 0.35
N ILE A 149 -9.04 16.45 0.56
CA ILE A 149 -9.86 16.26 1.75
C ILE A 149 -8.97 15.68 2.85
N ARG A 150 -9.18 16.12 4.09
CA ARG A 150 -8.44 15.65 5.26
C ARG A 150 -9.31 14.80 6.18
N ARG A 151 -8.73 13.71 6.66
CA ARG A 151 -9.27 12.80 7.69
C ARG A 151 -8.18 12.46 8.68
N LYS A 152 -8.56 11.86 9.80
CA LYS A 152 -7.64 11.26 10.77
C LYS A 152 -7.74 9.75 10.72
N VAL A 153 -6.78 9.08 11.32
CA VAL A 153 -6.85 7.65 11.59
C VAL A 153 -7.54 7.46 12.93
N LYS A 154 -8.67 6.74 12.94
CA LYS A 154 -9.37 6.38 14.17
C LYS A 154 -8.69 5.23 14.88
N GLN A 155 -8.36 4.20 14.11
CA GLN A 155 -7.69 2.99 14.55
C GLN A 155 -7.13 2.26 13.34
N PHE A 156 -6.24 1.30 13.58
CA PHE A 156 -5.69 0.47 12.52
C PHE A 156 -5.35 -0.92 13.04
N ALA A 157 -5.19 -1.84 12.10
CA ALA A 157 -4.72 -3.18 12.39
C ALA A 157 -3.58 -3.54 11.45
N VAL A 158 -2.62 -4.31 11.96
CA VAL A 158 -1.49 -4.86 11.21
C VAL A 158 -1.52 -6.37 11.23
N LEU A 159 -0.84 -7.00 10.28
CA LEU A 159 -0.62 -8.44 10.33
C LEU A 159 0.25 -8.80 11.55
N ASP A 160 -0.24 -9.70 12.40
CA ASP A 160 0.42 -10.14 13.63
C ASP A 160 1.87 -10.61 13.42
N ARG A 161 2.11 -11.23 12.25
CA ARG A 161 3.44 -11.70 11.83
C ARG A 161 4.44 -10.55 11.72
N PHE A 162 4.02 -9.36 11.30
CA PHE A 162 4.86 -8.17 11.24
C PHE A 162 5.44 -7.82 12.62
N ASN A 163 4.61 -7.83 13.67
CA ASN A 163 5.04 -7.56 15.04
C ASN A 163 5.96 -8.66 15.57
N ARG A 164 5.61 -9.93 15.37
CA ARG A 164 6.39 -11.08 15.88
C ARG A 164 7.74 -11.25 15.19
N GLU A 165 7.87 -10.77 13.95
CA GLU A 165 9.10 -10.86 13.17
C GLU A 165 9.89 -9.54 13.16
N ASN A 166 9.75 -8.76 14.24
CA ASN A 166 10.51 -7.54 14.51
C ASN A 166 10.38 -6.45 13.42
N CYS A 167 9.28 -6.42 12.66
CA CYS A 167 9.02 -5.48 11.57
C CYS A 167 10.06 -5.48 10.43
N VAL A 168 10.82 -6.57 10.25
CA VAL A 168 11.86 -6.70 9.20
C VAL A 168 11.61 -7.82 8.21
N LYS A 169 10.78 -8.79 8.58
CA LYS A 169 10.35 -9.83 7.67
C LYS A 169 8.97 -9.44 7.11
N GLY A 170 8.70 -9.86 5.87
CA GLY A 170 7.53 -9.44 5.08
C GLY A 170 6.18 -9.58 5.79
N ASP A 171 5.09 -9.23 5.10
CA ASP A 171 3.76 -8.95 5.67
C ASP A 171 3.60 -7.53 6.24
N ASP A 172 4.33 -6.59 5.66
CA ASP A 172 4.27 -5.15 5.94
C ASP A 172 2.98 -4.52 5.42
N LEU A 173 1.86 -4.88 6.06
CA LEU A 173 0.51 -4.50 5.67
C LEU A 173 -0.30 -4.01 6.86
N ALA A 174 -0.89 -2.83 6.71
CA ALA A 174 -1.86 -2.24 7.61
C ALA A 174 -3.18 -1.91 6.91
N ILE A 175 -4.24 -2.01 7.69
CA ILE A 175 -5.55 -1.46 7.35
C ILE A 175 -5.90 -0.42 8.40
N ALA A 176 -6.19 0.81 7.98
CA ALA A 176 -6.61 1.88 8.88
C ALA A 176 -8.05 2.31 8.59
N GLU A 177 -8.82 2.53 9.67
CA GLU A 177 -10.14 3.13 9.64
C GLU A 177 -10.03 4.65 9.79
N LEU A 178 -10.73 5.38 8.93
CA LEU A 178 -10.84 6.83 9.01
C LEU A 178 -11.74 7.24 10.19
N ASP A 179 -11.47 8.40 10.79
CA ASP A 179 -12.34 9.00 11.82
C ASP A 179 -13.77 9.21 11.34
N GLU A 180 -13.93 9.62 10.09
CA GLU A 180 -15.23 9.80 9.45
C GLU A 180 -15.25 9.27 8.01
N PRO A 181 -16.38 8.68 7.57
CA PRO A 181 -16.53 8.26 6.18
C PRO A 181 -16.38 9.42 5.19
N VAL A 182 -15.91 9.10 3.99
CA VAL A 182 -15.80 10.05 2.89
C VAL A 182 -16.96 9.86 1.90
N LYS A 183 -17.40 10.96 1.30
CA LYS A 183 -18.37 10.92 0.19
C LYS A 183 -17.59 10.80 -1.12
N PHE A 184 -17.89 9.78 -1.91
CA PHE A 184 -17.22 9.59 -3.19
C PHE A 184 -17.56 10.71 -4.18
N SER A 185 -16.57 11.04 -5.02
CA SER A 185 -16.64 12.07 -6.04
C SER A 185 -15.89 11.59 -7.30
N PRO A 186 -15.85 12.35 -8.41
CA PRO A 186 -14.99 12.01 -9.55
C PRO A 186 -13.50 11.90 -9.20
N THR A 187 -13.05 12.62 -8.17
CA THR A 187 -11.64 12.63 -7.76
C THR A 187 -11.35 11.73 -6.55
N LEU A 188 -12.37 11.14 -5.95
CA LEU A 188 -12.27 10.30 -4.76
C LEU A 188 -13.11 9.03 -4.90
N ARG A 189 -12.46 7.89 -5.14
CA ARG A 189 -13.08 6.58 -5.32
C ARG A 189 -12.16 5.46 -4.82
N PRO A 190 -12.70 4.34 -4.34
CA PRO A 190 -11.89 3.26 -3.83
C PRO A 190 -11.31 2.39 -4.96
N ALA A 191 -10.14 1.81 -4.76
CA ALA A 191 -9.62 0.72 -5.59
C ALA A 191 -10.31 -0.61 -5.22
N CYS A 192 -10.42 -1.53 -6.16
CA CYS A 192 -10.88 -2.89 -5.83
C CYS A 192 -9.75 -3.71 -5.19
N LEU A 193 -10.10 -4.68 -4.36
CA LEU A 193 -9.17 -5.72 -3.93
C LEU A 193 -9.08 -6.84 -4.99
N PRO A 194 -7.92 -7.48 -5.19
CA PRO A 194 -7.79 -8.68 -6.00
C PRO A 194 -8.42 -9.89 -5.30
N SER A 195 -8.88 -10.86 -6.07
CA SER A 195 -9.33 -12.14 -5.49
C SER A 195 -8.11 -12.98 -5.06
N LYS A 196 -8.31 -13.99 -4.20
CA LYS A 196 -7.23 -14.91 -3.79
C LYS A 196 -6.70 -15.75 -4.97
N ASN A 197 -7.55 -15.97 -5.97
CA ASN A 197 -7.27 -16.80 -7.14
C ASN A 197 -7.02 -15.92 -8.38
N GLU A 198 -6.75 -14.63 -8.19
CA GLU A 198 -6.37 -13.75 -9.29
C GLU A 198 -5.12 -14.34 -9.96
N PRO A 199 -5.10 -14.47 -11.30
CA PRO A 199 -3.92 -14.97 -12.00
C PRO A 199 -2.74 -14.03 -11.79
N ASP A 200 -1.54 -14.59 -11.93
CA ASP A 200 -0.32 -13.80 -11.90
C ASP A 200 -0.33 -12.77 -13.05
N LEU A 201 0.21 -11.60 -12.77
CA LEU A 201 0.10 -10.40 -13.58
C LEU A 201 1.20 -10.31 -14.66
N ASP A 202 1.78 -11.46 -15.03
CA ASP A 202 2.96 -11.56 -15.90
C ASP A 202 2.61 -11.34 -17.37
N HIS A 203 1.31 -11.37 -17.70
CA HIS A 203 0.77 -11.12 -19.03
C HIS A 203 0.66 -9.62 -19.31
N LYS A 204 1.78 -9.00 -19.70
CA LYS A 204 1.87 -7.56 -20.03
C LYS A 204 0.84 -7.08 -21.04
N ASP A 205 0.46 -7.92 -22.01
CA ASP A 205 -0.51 -7.56 -23.04
C ASP A 205 -1.94 -7.48 -22.47
N GLU A 206 -2.19 -8.12 -21.33
CA GLU A 206 -3.50 -8.13 -20.66
C GLU A 206 -3.59 -7.07 -19.55
N TYR A 207 -2.47 -6.78 -18.86
CA TYR A 207 -2.43 -5.94 -17.68
C TYR A 207 -1.63 -4.65 -17.86
N LYS A 208 -2.26 -3.52 -17.52
CA LYS A 208 -1.55 -2.27 -17.26
C LYS A 208 -1.37 -2.09 -15.76
N ILE A 209 -0.14 -1.85 -15.33
CA ILE A 209 0.23 -1.74 -13.93
C ILE A 209 0.84 -0.37 -13.68
N TYR A 210 0.42 0.27 -12.60
CA TYR A 210 0.85 1.60 -12.20
C TYR A 210 1.32 1.58 -10.76
N SER A 211 2.40 2.30 -10.50
CA SER A 211 2.78 2.69 -9.14
C SER A 211 2.47 4.17 -8.95
N THR A 212 1.98 4.52 -7.77
CA THR A 212 1.61 5.90 -7.43
C THR A 212 2.16 6.28 -6.06
N GLY A 213 2.54 7.54 -5.88
CA GLY A 213 3.00 8.01 -4.59
C GLY A 213 3.09 9.53 -4.44
N PHE A 214 3.13 9.96 -3.19
CA PHE A 214 3.26 11.36 -2.76
C PHE A 214 4.62 11.65 -2.09
N GLY A 215 5.56 10.71 -2.20
CA GLY A 215 6.87 10.76 -1.57
C GLY A 215 7.82 11.73 -2.24
N ARG A 216 9.11 11.46 -2.08
CA ARG A 216 10.15 12.31 -2.64
C ARG A 216 10.24 12.17 -4.16
N VAL A 217 10.62 13.26 -4.83
CA VAL A 217 10.90 13.29 -6.27
C VAL A 217 12.40 13.18 -6.56
N SER A 218 13.23 13.47 -5.57
CA SER A 218 14.69 13.24 -5.54
C SER A 218 15.11 12.98 -4.09
N ALA A 219 16.34 12.56 -3.83
CA ALA A 219 16.84 12.37 -2.46
C ALA A 219 16.61 13.59 -1.56
N GLU A 220 16.63 14.80 -2.12
CA GLU A 220 16.51 16.08 -1.40
C GLU A 220 15.12 16.74 -1.51
N SER A 221 14.31 16.36 -2.50
CA SER A 221 13.08 17.09 -2.87
C SER A 221 11.80 16.33 -2.55
N LEU A 222 10.91 16.93 -1.75
CA LEU A 222 9.58 16.40 -1.44
C LEU A 222 8.59 16.67 -2.58
N ALA A 223 7.76 15.69 -2.97
CA ALA A 223 6.69 15.96 -3.92
C ALA A 223 5.67 16.94 -3.34
N SER A 224 5.24 17.89 -4.17
CA SER A 224 4.09 18.76 -3.87
C SER A 224 2.76 18.16 -4.31
N ARG A 225 2.81 17.05 -5.07
CA ARG A 225 1.65 16.42 -5.67
C ARG A 225 1.77 14.91 -5.81
N LEU A 226 0.70 14.29 -6.27
CA LEU A 226 0.67 12.90 -6.70
C LEU A 226 1.40 12.70 -8.03
N TYR A 227 2.15 11.61 -8.08
CA TYR A 227 2.83 11.17 -9.28
C TYR A 227 2.70 9.67 -9.48
N TYR A 228 2.98 9.23 -10.70
CA TYR A 228 2.89 7.84 -11.08
C TYR A 228 3.86 7.48 -12.20
N PHE A 229 4.06 6.17 -12.39
CA PHE A 229 4.70 5.63 -13.58
C PHE A 229 4.12 4.25 -13.92
N VAL A 230 4.37 3.79 -15.14
CA VAL A 230 4.00 2.43 -15.58
C VAL A 230 5.01 1.44 -15.03
N THR A 231 4.50 0.39 -14.40
CA THR A 231 5.27 -0.56 -13.62
C THR A 231 5.33 -1.91 -14.34
N LYS A 232 6.50 -2.55 -14.30
CA LYS A 232 6.71 -3.95 -14.71
C LYS A 232 6.92 -4.82 -13.47
N ILE A 233 6.32 -6.01 -13.48
CA ILE A 233 6.60 -7.05 -12.50
C ILE A 233 7.89 -7.77 -12.87
N VAL A 234 8.77 -7.91 -11.89
CA VAL A 234 10.08 -8.56 -12.04
C VAL A 234 10.03 -9.97 -11.51
N SER A 235 9.41 -10.17 -10.34
CA SER A 235 9.29 -11.49 -9.72
C SER A 235 8.25 -11.47 -8.59
N TYR A 236 7.82 -12.67 -8.20
CA TYR A 236 7.13 -12.93 -6.95
C TYR A 236 8.10 -13.71 -6.06
N PHE A 237 8.44 -13.18 -4.88
CA PHE A 237 9.46 -13.74 -4.00
C PHE A 237 8.90 -14.01 -2.61
N LYS A 238 9.02 -15.23 -2.08
CA LYS A 238 8.18 -15.71 -0.95
C LYS A 238 6.68 -15.58 -1.37
N PRO A 239 5.72 -16.34 -0.80
CA PRO A 239 4.37 -16.35 -1.35
C PRO A 239 3.71 -14.95 -1.39
N ASP A 240 4.20 -13.98 -0.61
CA ASP A 240 3.49 -12.74 -0.29
C ASP A 240 4.24 -11.45 -0.69
N ILE A 241 5.34 -11.50 -1.48
CA ILE A 241 6.06 -10.30 -1.96
C ILE A 241 6.05 -10.22 -3.48
N LEU A 242 5.66 -9.04 -3.98
CA LEU A 242 5.70 -8.62 -5.36
C LEU A 242 6.89 -7.68 -5.57
N THR A 243 7.79 -8.04 -6.49
CA THR A 243 8.93 -7.18 -6.88
C THR A 243 8.61 -6.49 -8.18
N THR A 244 8.70 -5.16 -8.18
CA THR A 244 8.34 -4.30 -9.32
C THR A 244 9.45 -3.33 -9.67
N ARG A 245 9.49 -2.86 -10.91
CA ARG A 245 10.33 -1.72 -11.35
C ARG A 245 9.59 -0.87 -12.38
N SER A 246 10.05 0.34 -12.65
CA SER A 246 9.51 1.15 -13.75
C SER A 246 9.73 0.47 -15.10
N GLU A 247 8.77 0.61 -16.02
CA GLU A 247 8.84 -0.04 -17.32
C GLU A 247 9.97 0.50 -18.21
N ASP A 248 10.20 1.81 -18.16
CA ASP A 248 11.29 2.49 -18.86
C ASP A 248 12.63 2.43 -18.10
N ASN A 249 12.62 1.85 -16.90
CA ASN A 249 13.71 1.86 -15.92
C ASN A 249 14.19 3.26 -15.52
N LYS A 250 13.44 4.33 -15.79
CA LYS A 250 13.87 5.71 -15.49
C LYS A 250 13.27 6.23 -14.19
N ALA A 251 12.03 5.85 -13.88
CA ALA A 251 11.35 6.23 -12.64
C ALA A 251 11.63 5.23 -11.50
N ARG A 252 11.42 5.66 -10.26
CA ARG A 252 11.60 4.83 -9.05
C ARG A 252 10.65 5.27 -7.94
N ILE A 253 10.51 4.42 -6.92
CA ILE A 253 9.78 4.69 -5.68
C ILE A 253 10.78 5.21 -4.64
N CYS A 254 10.41 6.26 -3.90
CA CYS A 254 11.28 6.94 -2.94
C CYS A 254 10.69 7.01 -1.53
N GLY A 255 11.49 7.51 -0.58
CA GLY A 255 11.00 7.84 0.77
C GLY A 255 9.71 8.67 0.72
N GLY A 256 8.66 8.19 1.37
CA GLY A 256 7.32 8.78 1.37
C GLY A 256 6.30 8.10 0.45
N ASP A 257 6.74 7.26 -0.49
CA ASP A 257 5.85 6.44 -1.34
C ASP A 257 5.46 5.11 -0.69
N SER A 258 6.16 4.72 0.38
CA SER A 258 5.82 3.56 1.22
C SER A 258 4.34 3.51 1.56
N GLY A 259 3.72 2.35 1.40
CA GLY A 259 2.30 2.12 1.59
C GLY A 259 1.43 2.48 0.37
N GLY A 260 2.00 3.15 -0.65
CA GLY A 260 1.34 3.40 -1.92
C GLY A 260 0.96 2.11 -2.64
N GLY A 261 -0.14 2.16 -3.39
CA GLY A 261 -0.65 0.98 -4.10
C GLY A 261 0.08 0.72 -5.41
N VAL A 262 0.41 -0.56 -5.66
CA VAL A 262 0.63 -1.08 -7.02
C VAL A 262 -0.73 -1.43 -7.58
N ILE A 263 -1.14 -0.72 -8.63
CA ILE A 263 -2.49 -0.79 -9.19
C ILE A 263 -2.45 -1.49 -10.54
N ALA A 264 -3.15 -2.61 -10.68
CA ALA A 264 -3.28 -3.34 -11.93
C ALA A 264 -4.68 -3.16 -12.54
N ARG A 265 -4.74 -3.16 -13.87
CA ARG A 265 -5.99 -3.20 -14.63
C ARG A 265 -5.88 -4.17 -15.80
N LYS A 266 -6.80 -5.13 -15.85
CA LYS A 266 -6.96 -6.05 -16.97
C LYS A 266 -7.87 -5.43 -18.04
N GLY A 267 -7.35 -5.12 -19.22
CA GLY A 267 -8.13 -4.53 -20.32
C GLY A 267 -8.99 -3.33 -19.90
N THR A 268 -10.31 -3.45 -20.04
CA THR A 268 -11.29 -2.41 -19.62
C THR A 268 -11.84 -2.61 -18.20
N GLY A 269 -11.41 -3.67 -17.49
CA GLY A 269 -11.87 -4.04 -16.17
C GLY A 269 -11.56 -3.02 -15.06
N PRO A 270 -11.97 -3.30 -13.82
CA PRO A 270 -11.71 -2.42 -12.70
C PRO A 270 -10.22 -2.39 -12.33
N TYR A 271 -9.78 -1.24 -11.83
CA TYR A 271 -8.46 -1.09 -11.21
C TYR A 271 -8.43 -1.78 -9.84
N LYS A 272 -7.41 -2.61 -9.62
CA LYS A 272 -7.22 -3.39 -8.39
C LYS A 272 -5.90 -3.03 -7.73
N VAL A 273 -5.88 -2.90 -6.40
CA VAL A 273 -4.63 -2.76 -5.62
C VAL A 273 -4.01 -4.13 -5.39
N VAL A 274 -3.03 -4.48 -6.21
CA VAL A 274 -2.40 -5.81 -6.23
C VAL A 274 -1.17 -5.88 -5.33
N GLY A 275 -0.56 -4.73 -5.03
CA GLY A 275 0.58 -4.63 -4.13
C GLY A 275 0.49 -3.39 -3.24
N VAL A 276 1.18 -3.43 -2.11
CA VAL A 276 1.41 -2.27 -1.23
C VAL A 276 2.90 -2.08 -1.09
N HIS A 277 3.41 -0.90 -1.47
CA HIS A 277 4.83 -0.59 -1.42
C HIS A 277 5.37 -0.74 0.02
N SER A 278 6.35 -1.62 0.25
CA SER A 278 7.00 -1.84 1.54
C SER A 278 8.43 -1.30 1.59
N PHE A 279 9.37 -1.92 0.87
CA PHE A 279 10.80 -1.67 1.05
C PHE A 279 11.56 -1.60 -0.28
N ALA A 280 12.53 -0.67 -0.33
CA ALA A 280 13.63 -0.66 -1.27
C ALA A 280 14.81 0.13 -0.70
N MET A 281 15.94 0.12 -1.43
CA MET A 281 16.99 1.12 -1.23
C MET A 281 16.41 2.51 -1.54
N ASP A 282 16.68 3.48 -0.66
CA ASP A 282 16.24 4.86 -0.85
C ASP A 282 16.78 5.43 -2.18
N CYS A 283 16.23 6.56 -2.63
CA CYS A 283 16.47 7.14 -3.95
C CYS A 283 17.86 7.74 -4.15
N THR A 284 18.90 6.94 -3.93
CA THR A 284 20.29 7.27 -4.23
C THR A 284 20.60 6.98 -5.71
N PRO A 285 21.43 7.80 -6.37
CA PRO A 285 21.78 7.63 -7.79
C PRO A 285 22.33 6.23 -8.14
N ASP A 286 23.04 5.60 -7.19
CA ASP A 286 23.86 4.39 -7.42
C ASP A 286 23.13 3.05 -7.15
N ALA A 287 21.83 3.07 -6.85
CA ALA A 287 21.05 1.85 -6.65
C ALA A 287 20.77 1.17 -8.01
N ASP A 288 21.67 0.27 -8.41
CA ASP A 288 21.69 -0.43 -9.70
C ASP A 288 20.44 -1.30 -9.97
N ASP A 289 19.71 -1.66 -8.91
CA ASP A 289 18.59 -2.59 -9.03
C ASP A 289 17.25 -1.91 -9.41
N ARG A 290 17.00 -0.65 -8.99
CA ARG A 290 15.73 0.12 -9.19
C ARG A 290 14.42 -0.68 -8.95
N LYS A 291 14.46 -1.85 -8.32
CA LYS A 291 13.27 -2.62 -7.96
C LYS A 291 12.76 -2.16 -6.60
N TYR A 292 11.49 -2.43 -6.41
CA TYR A 292 10.77 -2.13 -5.21
C TYR A 292 9.97 -3.34 -4.76
N MET A 293 10.08 -3.69 -3.48
CA MET A 293 9.36 -4.82 -2.89
C MET A 293 8.05 -4.34 -2.30
N SER A 294 6.97 -5.04 -2.64
CA SER A 294 5.61 -4.70 -2.24
C SER A 294 4.92 -5.93 -1.66
N THR A 295 4.09 -5.76 -0.63
CA THR A 295 3.26 -6.86 -0.11
C THR A 295 2.17 -7.22 -1.12
N LEU A 296 2.07 -8.50 -1.50
CA LEU A 296 1.13 -9.01 -2.50
C LEU A 296 -0.27 -9.21 -1.90
N ILE A 297 -1.24 -8.41 -2.34
CA ILE A 297 -2.54 -8.30 -1.66
C ILE A 297 -3.44 -9.51 -1.87
N SER A 298 -3.33 -10.23 -2.99
CA SER A 298 -4.14 -11.43 -3.26
C SER A 298 -3.97 -12.51 -2.19
N LYS A 299 -2.81 -12.59 -1.54
CA LYS A 299 -2.52 -13.53 -0.45
C LYS A 299 -3.18 -13.14 0.88
N HIS A 300 -3.59 -11.88 1.02
CA HIS A 300 -4.21 -11.34 2.23
C HIS A 300 -5.69 -10.95 2.04
N SER A 301 -6.27 -11.09 0.85
CA SER A 301 -7.66 -10.70 0.56
C SER A 301 -8.70 -11.34 1.50
N GLY A 302 -8.47 -12.58 1.92
CA GLY A 302 -9.36 -13.26 2.88
C GLY A 302 -9.33 -12.63 4.27
N GLN A 303 -8.13 -12.29 4.74
CA GLN A 303 -7.89 -11.63 6.02
C GLN A 303 -8.47 -10.21 6.03
N ILE A 304 -8.27 -9.47 4.92
CA ILE A 304 -8.84 -8.13 4.74
C ILE A 304 -10.38 -8.18 4.75
N CYS A 305 -10.98 -9.12 4.00
CA CYS A 305 -12.43 -9.34 4.01
C CYS A 305 -12.97 -9.70 5.40
N LYS A 306 -12.27 -10.55 6.15
CA LYS A 306 -12.66 -10.90 7.53
C LYS A 306 -12.60 -9.68 8.46
N LEU A 307 -11.56 -8.85 8.34
CA LEU A 307 -11.35 -7.66 9.19
C LEU A 307 -12.33 -6.53 8.87
N THR A 308 -12.57 -6.26 7.58
CA THR A 308 -13.24 -5.02 7.11
C THR A 308 -14.60 -5.25 6.48
N GLY A 309 -14.96 -6.49 6.14
CA GLY A 309 -16.13 -6.78 5.30
C GLY A 309 -15.95 -6.45 3.81
N ILE A 310 -14.78 -5.94 3.39
CA ILE A 310 -14.46 -5.67 1.99
C ILE A 310 -14.00 -6.97 1.32
N CYS A 311 -14.92 -7.61 0.61
CA CYS A 311 -14.70 -8.94 0.03
C CYS A 311 -14.73 -8.85 -1.49
N PRO A 312 -13.62 -9.17 -2.19
CA PRO A 312 -13.56 -9.11 -3.65
C PRO A 312 -14.55 -10.09 -4.28
N LYS A 313 -15.09 -9.74 -5.46
CA LYS A 313 -15.86 -10.67 -6.28
C LYS A 313 -15.00 -11.89 -6.61
N LYS A 314 -15.60 -13.09 -6.49
CA LYS A 314 -14.98 -14.36 -6.85
C LYS A 314 -14.78 -14.45 -8.36
#